data_AF-A0AA37URM0-F1
#
_entry.id   AF-A0AA37URM0-F1
#
_cell.length_a   1.000
_cell.length_b   1.000
_cell.length_c   1.000
_cell.angle_alpha   90.00
_cell.angle_beta   90.00
_cell.angle_gamma   90.00
#
_symmetry.space_group_name_H-M   'P 1'
#
loop_
_entity.id
_entity.type
_entity.pdbx_description
1 polymer ?
#
loop_
_entity_poly.entity_id
_entity_poly.type
_entity_poly.pdbx_seq_one_letter_code
_entity_poly.pdbx_strand_id
1 'polypeptide(L)'
;MLVGEGICRNKEFCKAMVSFVDQVILNCFALHMVPQIMLPIFGRLITLPNWWLWRKAAKHSLPVIRKRLDDLAKKEAGDPAYDSWTAPEDFVTWDVRMAKAEKNYFELDPYVISKRLLPIQFAAIHTTVITGHGIVLDLLSSDPAKGYIQGIREEAERVLKEEGGRWTKNGLSRLYRLDSAIRESQRLSNFSCTLMERKVVAKEGITNEQEGWYLPQNTFLTVNLEGLHHDDDLTPNAGEYDAFRTSRQREEYEAKPQSERTLEEGLRLKNLGMVTTSDSHLPFGHGRHACPGRFFVAHELKMVVANLFLNYDLKPLSERPKPQWVGVTIVPPVSAKIELKRRKGTV
;
A
#
# COMPACT_ATOMS: atom_id res chain seq x y z
N MET A 1 -2.29 -4.55 -13.89
CA MET A 1 -0.96 -4.19 -13.32
C MET A 1 -0.17 -5.41 -12.82
N LEU A 2 -0.73 -6.39 -12.11
CA LEU A 2 0.08 -7.56 -11.67
C LEU A 2 -0.02 -8.78 -12.60
N VAL A 3 -1.23 -9.31 -12.84
CA VAL A 3 -1.39 -10.61 -13.56
C VAL A 3 -2.37 -10.56 -14.74
N GLY A 4 -2.63 -9.35 -15.25
CA GLY A 4 -3.59 -9.12 -16.35
C GLY A 4 -5.07 -9.13 -15.92
N GLU A 5 -5.94 -8.56 -16.75
CA GLU A 5 -7.36 -8.33 -16.43
C GLU A 5 -8.16 -9.62 -16.20
N GLY A 6 -7.85 -10.68 -16.96
CA GLY A 6 -8.56 -11.96 -16.85
C GLY A 6 -8.39 -12.65 -15.49
N ILE A 7 -7.13 -12.80 -15.04
CA ILE A 7 -6.85 -13.51 -13.79
C ILE A 7 -7.27 -12.70 -12.55
N CYS A 8 -7.11 -11.36 -12.59
CA CYS A 8 -7.48 -10.50 -11.46
C CYS A 8 -8.97 -10.59 -11.07
N ARG A 9 -9.85 -11.08 -11.97
CA ARG A 9 -11.27 -11.30 -11.67
C ARG A 9 -11.61 -12.75 -11.29
N ASN A 10 -10.63 -13.66 -11.36
CA ASN A 10 -10.83 -15.05 -10.99
C ASN A 10 -10.86 -15.19 -9.45
N LYS A 11 -12.05 -15.49 -8.91
CA LYS A 11 -12.28 -15.60 -7.46
C LYS A 11 -11.42 -16.69 -6.80
N GLU A 12 -11.13 -17.78 -7.49
CA GLU A 12 -10.27 -18.84 -6.94
C GLU A 12 -8.82 -18.40 -6.82
N PHE A 13 -8.31 -17.71 -7.83
CA PHE A 13 -6.97 -17.12 -7.81
C PHE A 13 -6.85 -16.08 -6.69
N CYS A 14 -7.78 -15.13 -6.60
CA CYS A 14 -7.76 -14.10 -5.57
C CYS A 14 -7.84 -14.71 -4.17
N LYS A 15 -8.74 -15.68 -3.96
CA LYS A 15 -8.84 -16.40 -2.68
C LYS A 15 -7.55 -17.16 -2.34
N ALA A 16 -6.95 -17.84 -3.31
CA ALA A 16 -5.69 -18.56 -3.09
C ALA A 16 -4.54 -17.61 -2.72
N MET A 17 -4.46 -16.44 -3.36
CA MET A 17 -3.44 -15.43 -3.05
C MET A 17 -3.65 -14.81 -1.66
N VAL A 18 -4.88 -14.44 -1.28
CA VAL A 18 -5.18 -13.92 0.06
C VAL A 18 -4.84 -14.96 1.12
N SER A 19 -5.34 -16.20 0.97
CA SER A 19 -5.05 -17.27 1.92
C SER A 19 -3.57 -17.63 1.99
N PHE A 20 -2.83 -17.50 0.89
CA PHE A 20 -1.37 -17.68 0.91
C PHE A 20 -0.72 -16.67 1.85
N VAL A 21 -1.09 -15.40 1.72
CA VAL A 21 -0.56 -14.31 2.54
C VAL A 21 -0.95 -14.48 4.01
N ASP A 22 -2.21 -14.83 4.31
CA ASP A 22 -2.67 -15.15 5.67
C ASP A 22 -1.79 -16.25 6.31
N GLN A 23 -1.49 -17.29 5.53
CA GLN A 23 -0.65 -18.40 6.01
C GLN A 23 0.81 -17.98 6.21
N VAL A 24 1.35 -17.04 5.43
CA VAL A 24 2.71 -16.51 5.66
C VAL A 24 2.79 -15.87 7.06
N ILE A 25 1.79 -15.10 7.47
CA ILE A 25 1.76 -14.48 8.80
C ILE A 25 1.78 -15.54 9.90
N LEU A 26 0.92 -16.57 9.81
CA LEU A 26 0.92 -17.68 10.76
C LEU A 26 2.28 -18.39 10.81
N ASN A 27 2.89 -18.61 9.65
CA ASN A 27 4.20 -19.25 9.57
C ASN A 27 5.30 -18.38 10.17
N CYS A 28 5.24 -17.06 10.04
CA CYS A 28 6.19 -16.17 10.71
C CYS A 28 6.19 -16.46 12.21
N PHE A 29 5.03 -16.52 12.88
CA PHE A 29 4.98 -16.89 14.29
C PHE A 29 5.46 -18.32 14.56
N ALA A 30 4.98 -19.30 13.78
CA ALA A 30 5.32 -20.71 13.98
C ALA A 30 6.83 -21.00 13.82
N LEU A 31 7.48 -20.41 12.82
CA LEU A 31 8.89 -20.64 12.54
C LEU A 31 9.80 -20.04 13.61
N HIS A 32 9.41 -18.92 14.25
CA HIS A 32 10.17 -18.35 15.37
C HIS A 32 10.13 -19.22 16.63
N MET A 33 9.13 -20.10 16.77
CA MET A 33 9.04 -21.05 17.89
C MET A 33 9.85 -22.34 17.65
N VAL A 34 10.33 -22.57 16.44
CA VAL A 34 11.09 -23.78 16.09
C VAL A 34 12.60 -23.50 16.21
N PRO A 35 13.35 -24.28 17.02
CA PRO A 35 14.81 -24.15 17.09
C PRO A 35 15.46 -24.28 15.71
N GLN A 36 16.51 -23.49 15.45
CA GLN A 36 17.14 -23.42 14.12
C GLN A 36 17.57 -24.78 13.54
N ILE A 37 18.03 -25.69 14.40
CA ILE A 37 18.48 -27.04 14.03
C ILE A 37 17.31 -27.89 13.47
N MET A 38 16.08 -27.60 13.89
CA MET A 38 14.87 -28.33 13.51
C MET A 38 14.19 -27.76 12.25
N LEU A 39 14.53 -26.53 11.85
CA LEU A 39 13.94 -25.85 10.69
C LEU A 39 14.03 -26.62 9.36
N PRO A 40 15.10 -27.38 9.04
CA PRO A 40 15.16 -28.15 7.78
C PRO A 40 14.02 -29.15 7.61
N ILE A 41 13.49 -29.68 8.72
CA ILE A 41 12.37 -30.65 8.72
C ILE A 41 11.07 -29.91 8.98
N PHE A 42 10.94 -29.27 10.14
CA PHE A 42 9.69 -28.67 10.58
C PHE A 42 9.31 -27.43 9.77
N GLY A 43 10.28 -26.65 9.30
CA GLY A 43 10.00 -25.51 8.42
C GLY A 43 9.39 -25.93 7.08
N ARG A 44 9.80 -27.08 6.53
CA ARG A 44 9.19 -27.65 5.32
C ARG A 44 7.76 -28.12 5.60
N LEU A 45 7.51 -28.75 6.74
CA LEU A 45 6.17 -29.21 7.15
C LEU A 45 5.21 -28.04 7.38
N ILE A 46 5.64 -27.02 8.12
CA ILE A 46 4.88 -25.80 8.41
C ILE A 46 4.47 -25.09 7.12
N THR A 47 5.34 -25.08 6.10
CA THR A 47 5.10 -24.38 4.83
C THR A 47 4.34 -25.19 3.77
N LEU A 48 3.98 -26.46 4.05
CA LEU A 48 3.19 -27.28 3.12
C LEU A 48 1.88 -26.62 2.65
N PRO A 49 1.09 -25.95 3.52
CA PRO A 49 -0.10 -25.24 3.08
C PRO A 49 0.21 -24.12 2.07
N ASN A 50 1.31 -23.38 2.23
CA ASN A 50 1.73 -22.37 1.26
C ASN A 50 2.08 -22.98 -0.10
N TRP A 51 2.74 -24.13 -0.14
CA TRP A 51 3.01 -24.83 -1.39
C TRP A 51 1.73 -25.24 -2.11
N TRP A 52 0.73 -25.72 -1.36
CA TRP A 52 -0.58 -26.06 -1.91
C TRP A 52 -1.34 -24.82 -2.42
N LEU A 53 -1.35 -23.74 -1.64
CA LEU A 53 -1.99 -22.47 -2.01
C LEU A 53 -1.34 -21.83 -3.24
N TRP A 54 0.00 -21.83 -3.31
CA TRP A 54 0.73 -21.41 -4.50
C TRP A 54 0.34 -22.25 -5.71
N ARG A 55 0.31 -23.59 -5.61
CA ARG A 55 -0.12 -24.45 -6.73
C ARG A 55 -1.54 -24.11 -7.21
N LYS A 56 -2.46 -23.82 -6.28
CA LYS A 56 -3.82 -23.40 -6.60
C LYS A 56 -3.87 -22.07 -7.35
N ALA A 57 -3.07 -21.09 -6.93
CA ALA A 57 -2.94 -19.82 -7.64
C ALA A 57 -2.23 -19.99 -9.00
N ALA A 58 -1.16 -20.79 -9.03
CA ALA A 58 -0.34 -21.06 -10.21
C ALA A 58 -1.12 -21.75 -11.33
N LYS A 59 -2.13 -22.58 -10.99
CA LYS A 59 -3.07 -23.14 -11.97
C LYS A 59 -3.67 -22.07 -12.89
N HIS A 60 -3.93 -20.87 -12.35
CA HIS A 60 -4.50 -19.75 -13.09
C HIS A 60 -3.44 -18.83 -13.69
N SER A 61 -2.32 -18.60 -13.00
CA SER A 61 -1.28 -17.67 -13.51
C SER A 61 -0.35 -18.29 -14.56
N LEU A 62 -0.03 -19.59 -14.48
CA LEU A 62 0.91 -20.24 -15.39
C LEU A 62 0.48 -20.18 -16.87
N PRO A 63 -0.79 -20.42 -17.24
CA PRO A 63 -1.21 -20.28 -18.64
C PRO A 63 -0.97 -18.88 -19.20
N VAL A 64 -1.22 -17.83 -18.41
CA VAL A 64 -0.99 -16.45 -18.84
C VAL A 64 0.49 -16.12 -18.93
N ILE A 65 1.30 -16.60 -17.98
CA ILE A 65 2.76 -16.41 -18.00
C ILE A 65 3.37 -17.10 -19.22
N ARG A 66 3.01 -18.37 -19.48
CA ARG A 66 3.49 -19.13 -20.65
C ARG A 66 3.10 -18.44 -21.95
N LYS A 67 1.82 -18.08 -22.10
CA LYS A 67 1.35 -17.32 -23.26
C LYS A 67 2.12 -16.02 -23.43
N ARG A 68 2.39 -15.28 -22.34
CA ARG A 68 3.15 -14.03 -22.40
C ARG A 68 4.59 -14.24 -22.88
N LEU A 69 5.27 -15.28 -22.39
CA LEU A 69 6.61 -15.64 -22.84
C LEU A 69 6.62 -15.99 -24.34
N ASP A 70 5.66 -16.82 -24.77
CA ASP A 70 5.52 -17.21 -26.17
C ASP A 70 5.22 -16.00 -27.09
N ASP A 71 4.29 -15.14 -26.68
CA ASP A 71 3.93 -13.92 -27.41
C ASP A 71 5.13 -12.96 -27.55
N LEU A 72 5.90 -12.78 -26.47
CA LEU A 72 7.11 -11.96 -26.49
C LEU A 72 8.20 -12.56 -27.38
N ALA A 73 8.39 -13.89 -27.33
CA ALA A 73 9.37 -14.58 -28.16
C ALA A 73 9.04 -14.48 -29.66
N LYS A 74 7.77 -14.64 -30.04
CA LYS A 74 7.32 -14.48 -31.44
C LYS A 74 7.51 -13.06 -31.95
N LYS A 75 7.20 -12.06 -31.11
CA LYS A 75 7.44 -10.66 -31.45
C LYS A 75 8.93 -10.38 -31.67
N GLU A 76 9.81 -10.90 -30.82
CA GLU A 76 11.26 -10.74 -30.98
C GLU A 76 11.82 -11.48 -32.19
N ALA A 77 11.21 -12.60 -32.58
CA ALA A 77 11.56 -13.34 -33.79
C ALA A 77 11.06 -12.68 -35.10
N GLY A 78 10.31 -11.58 -35.01
CA GLY A 78 9.76 -10.88 -36.18
C GLY A 78 8.59 -11.60 -36.85
N ASP A 79 7.78 -12.34 -36.08
CA ASP A 79 6.55 -12.95 -36.58
C ASP A 79 5.57 -11.86 -37.06
N PRO A 80 5.18 -11.83 -38.36
CA PRO A 80 4.27 -10.81 -38.90
C PRO A 80 2.93 -10.74 -38.17
N ALA A 81 2.48 -11.83 -37.55
CA ALA A 81 1.25 -11.83 -36.76
C ALA A 81 1.35 -10.96 -35.48
N TYR A 82 2.56 -10.61 -35.06
CA TYR A 82 2.84 -9.83 -33.84
C TYR A 82 3.37 -8.41 -34.12
N ASP A 83 3.43 -7.98 -35.39
CA ASP A 83 3.88 -6.63 -35.76
C ASP A 83 3.05 -5.52 -35.09
N SER A 84 1.73 -5.71 -35.06
CA SER A 84 0.79 -4.78 -34.41
C SER A 84 0.50 -5.11 -32.94
N TRP A 85 1.01 -6.25 -32.44
CA TRP A 85 0.75 -6.67 -31.06
C TRP A 85 1.63 -5.88 -30.08
N THR A 86 1.02 -5.37 -29.01
CA THR A 86 1.73 -4.70 -27.93
C THR A 86 1.67 -5.55 -26.65
N ALA A 87 2.83 -5.70 -26.01
CA ALA A 87 2.91 -6.43 -24.75
C ALA A 87 2.17 -5.66 -23.66
N PRO A 88 1.27 -6.32 -22.89
CA PRO A 88 0.61 -5.64 -21.79
C PRO A 88 1.59 -5.16 -20.71
N GLU A 89 1.39 -3.95 -20.19
CA GLU A 89 2.22 -3.37 -19.14
C GLU A 89 1.78 -3.88 -17.76
N ASP A 90 2.29 -5.05 -17.40
CA ASP A 90 2.08 -5.71 -16.13
C ASP A 90 3.37 -6.35 -15.58
N PHE A 91 3.33 -6.77 -14.31
CA PHE A 91 4.46 -7.39 -13.63
C PHE A 91 5.10 -8.52 -14.43
N VAL A 92 4.30 -9.39 -15.06
CA VAL A 92 4.84 -10.51 -15.87
C VAL A 92 5.74 -9.99 -17.00
N THR A 93 5.34 -8.91 -17.68
CA THR A 93 6.16 -8.33 -18.75
C THR A 93 7.39 -7.62 -18.21
N TRP A 94 7.25 -6.92 -17.09
CA TRP A 94 8.39 -6.26 -16.45
C TRP A 94 9.44 -7.26 -15.98
N ASP A 95 9.01 -8.38 -15.38
CA ASP A 95 9.89 -9.46 -14.92
C ASP A 95 10.65 -10.09 -16.09
N VAL A 96 9.96 -10.41 -17.19
CA VAL A 96 10.60 -10.95 -18.41
C VAL A 96 11.59 -9.96 -19.02
N ARG A 97 11.24 -8.68 -19.12
CA ARG A 97 12.14 -7.65 -19.67
C ARG A 97 13.38 -7.47 -18.78
N MET A 98 13.20 -7.43 -17.47
CA MET A 98 14.29 -7.30 -16.51
C MET A 98 15.22 -8.51 -16.55
N ALA A 99 14.66 -9.73 -16.54
CA ALA A 99 15.41 -10.97 -16.68
C ALA A 99 16.29 -11.00 -17.93
N LYS A 100 15.78 -10.53 -19.08
CA LYS A 100 16.56 -10.41 -20.32
C LYS A 100 17.64 -9.33 -20.23
N ALA A 101 17.31 -8.15 -19.71
CA ALA A 101 18.26 -7.05 -19.56
C ALA A 101 19.45 -7.41 -18.65
N GLU A 102 19.17 -8.14 -17.57
CA GLU A 102 20.17 -8.61 -16.61
C GLU A 102 20.84 -9.94 -17.01
N LYS A 103 20.42 -10.54 -18.14
CA LYS A 103 20.86 -11.88 -18.61
C LYS A 103 20.64 -12.99 -17.57
N ASN A 104 19.64 -12.82 -16.71
CA ASN A 104 19.24 -13.80 -15.70
C ASN A 104 18.13 -14.70 -16.23
N TYR A 105 18.48 -15.62 -17.13
CA TYR A 105 17.49 -16.46 -17.82
C TYR A 105 16.77 -17.47 -16.91
N PHE A 106 17.25 -17.70 -15.68
CA PHE A 106 16.54 -18.49 -14.67
C PHE A 106 15.16 -17.88 -14.34
N GLU A 107 15.05 -16.55 -14.36
CA GLU A 107 13.78 -15.84 -14.10
C GLU A 107 12.78 -15.98 -15.26
N LEU A 108 13.18 -16.53 -16.42
CA LEU A 108 12.25 -16.78 -17.54
C LEU A 108 11.47 -18.08 -17.39
N ASP A 109 11.75 -18.90 -16.38
CA ASP A 109 10.95 -20.09 -16.09
C ASP A 109 9.54 -19.68 -15.60
N PRO A 110 8.45 -20.18 -16.21
CA PRO A 110 7.09 -19.79 -15.84
C PRO A 110 6.75 -20.01 -14.35
N TYR A 111 7.29 -21.07 -13.74
CA TYR A 111 7.10 -21.35 -12.32
C TYR A 111 7.87 -20.36 -11.45
N VAL A 112 9.06 -19.94 -11.86
CA VAL A 112 9.83 -18.91 -11.16
C VAL A 112 9.06 -17.60 -11.15
N ILE A 113 8.63 -17.09 -12.32
CA ILE A 113 7.79 -15.88 -12.45
C ILE A 113 6.53 -15.99 -11.56
N SER A 114 5.86 -17.15 -11.58
CA SER A 114 4.66 -17.36 -10.76
C SER A 114 4.92 -17.23 -9.26
N LYS A 115 6.12 -17.59 -8.79
CA LYS A 115 6.52 -17.47 -7.39
C LYS A 115 6.94 -16.04 -7.03
N ARG A 116 7.46 -15.26 -7.98
CA ARG A 116 7.80 -13.83 -7.76
C ARG A 116 6.58 -12.96 -7.43
N LEU A 117 5.39 -13.40 -7.84
CA LEU A 117 4.13 -12.77 -7.42
C LEU A 117 3.88 -12.87 -5.90
N LEU A 118 4.33 -13.93 -5.25
CA LEU A 118 4.01 -14.23 -3.85
C LEU A 118 4.50 -13.15 -2.86
N PRO A 119 5.80 -12.74 -2.86
CA PRO A 119 6.27 -11.69 -1.97
C PRO A 119 5.64 -10.32 -2.27
N ILE A 120 5.32 -10.04 -3.54
CA ILE A 120 4.64 -8.78 -3.94
C ILE A 120 3.23 -8.74 -3.32
N GLN A 121 2.49 -9.84 -3.42
CA GLN A 121 1.14 -9.94 -2.83
C GLN A 121 1.19 -9.87 -1.31
N PHE A 122 2.18 -10.52 -0.67
CA PHE A 122 2.39 -10.42 0.77
C PHE A 122 2.58 -8.97 1.22
N ALA A 123 3.42 -8.21 0.51
CA ALA A 123 3.67 -6.81 0.82
C ALA A 123 2.45 -5.91 0.56
N ALA A 124 1.64 -6.21 -0.47
CA ALA A 124 0.57 -5.34 -0.93
C ALA A 124 -0.80 -5.57 -0.26
N ILE A 125 -1.18 -6.82 0.04
CA ILE A 125 -2.56 -7.13 0.45
C ILE A 125 -2.86 -6.59 1.85
N HIS A 126 -2.12 -7.02 2.87
CA HIS A 126 -2.44 -6.66 4.25
C HIS A 126 -2.26 -5.18 4.53
N THR A 127 -1.16 -4.57 4.07
CA THR A 127 -0.88 -3.14 4.32
C THR A 127 -1.98 -2.23 3.75
N THR A 128 -2.44 -2.48 2.53
CA THR A 128 -3.57 -1.75 1.92
C THR A 128 -4.87 -1.98 2.69
N VAL A 129 -5.20 -3.23 3.05
CA VAL A 129 -6.45 -3.54 3.78
C VAL A 129 -6.47 -2.88 5.15
N ILE A 130 -5.37 -2.94 5.90
CA ILE A 130 -5.27 -2.33 7.22
C ILE A 130 -5.39 -0.81 7.12
N THR A 131 -4.70 -0.20 6.16
CA THR A 131 -4.78 1.26 5.92
C THR A 131 -6.21 1.67 5.53
N GLY A 132 -6.83 0.95 4.59
CA GLY A 132 -8.22 1.17 4.17
C GLY A 132 -9.21 1.06 5.33
N HIS A 133 -9.02 0.06 6.19
CA HIS A 133 -9.81 -0.10 7.40
C HIS A 133 -9.64 1.06 8.38
N GLY A 134 -8.39 1.51 8.61
CA GLY A 134 -8.09 2.69 9.42
C GLY A 134 -8.82 3.94 8.92
N ILE A 135 -8.72 4.24 7.62
CA ILE A 135 -9.38 5.39 6.98
C ILE A 135 -10.88 5.40 7.23
N VAL A 136 -11.54 4.26 7.03
CA VAL A 136 -12.99 4.16 7.22
C VAL A 136 -13.36 4.37 8.68
N LEU A 137 -12.63 3.77 9.62
CA LEU A 137 -12.93 3.95 11.04
C LEU A 137 -12.66 5.37 11.54
N ASP A 138 -11.57 5.99 11.11
CA ASP A 138 -11.22 7.36 11.50
C ASP A 138 -12.27 8.36 11.00
N LEU A 139 -12.72 8.21 9.75
CA LEU A 139 -13.76 9.05 9.18
C LEU A 139 -15.13 8.82 9.82
N LEU A 140 -15.52 7.58 10.09
CA LEU A 140 -16.84 7.28 10.68
C LEU A 140 -16.91 7.62 12.17
N SER A 141 -15.78 7.61 12.88
CA SER A 141 -15.72 7.95 14.31
C SER A 141 -15.49 9.44 14.55
N SER A 142 -15.30 10.21 13.48
CA SER A 142 -15.22 11.67 13.55
C SER A 142 -16.60 12.29 13.78
N ASP A 143 -16.64 13.41 14.49
CA ASP A 143 -17.86 14.21 14.63
C ASP A 143 -18.43 14.55 13.24
N PRO A 144 -19.67 14.12 12.92
CA PRO A 144 -20.32 14.41 11.65
C PRO A 144 -20.40 15.92 11.33
N ALA A 145 -20.43 16.79 12.34
CA ALA A 145 -20.44 18.24 12.16
C ALA A 145 -19.16 18.77 11.51
N LYS A 146 -18.04 18.05 11.59
CA LYS A 146 -16.80 18.38 10.87
C LYS A 146 -16.92 18.22 9.35
N GLY A 147 -17.96 17.52 8.86
CA GLY A 147 -18.29 17.44 7.44
C GLY A 147 -17.29 16.67 6.58
N TYR A 148 -16.38 15.88 7.16
CA TYR A 148 -15.30 15.22 6.42
C TYR A 148 -15.77 14.32 5.29
N ILE A 149 -16.72 13.42 5.57
CA ILE A 149 -17.26 12.50 4.55
C ILE A 149 -17.96 13.27 3.42
N GLN A 150 -18.73 14.31 3.78
CA GLN A 150 -19.43 15.13 2.80
C GLN A 150 -18.43 15.92 1.93
N GLY A 151 -17.40 16.51 2.53
CA GLY A 151 -16.37 17.24 1.80
C GLY A 151 -15.55 16.36 0.86
N ILE A 152 -15.25 15.11 1.24
CA ILE A 152 -14.61 14.11 0.37
C ILE A 152 -15.54 13.71 -0.78
N ARG A 153 -16.82 13.50 -0.48
CA ARG A 153 -17.83 13.14 -1.48
C ARG A 153 -17.99 14.23 -2.53
N GLU A 154 -18.16 15.48 -2.12
CA GLU A 154 -18.28 16.64 -3.03
C GLU A 154 -17.05 16.80 -3.92
N GLU A 155 -15.85 16.64 -3.35
CA GLU A 155 -14.60 16.65 -4.11
C GLU A 155 -14.56 15.53 -5.15
N ALA A 156 -14.92 14.30 -4.75
CA ALA A 156 -14.94 13.15 -5.63
C ALA A 156 -15.98 13.29 -6.75
N GLU A 157 -17.19 13.77 -6.45
CA GLU A 157 -18.25 14.02 -7.43
C GLU A 157 -17.82 15.08 -8.45
N ARG A 158 -17.25 16.19 -7.99
CA ARG A 158 -16.74 17.27 -8.85
C ARG A 158 -15.65 16.76 -9.79
N VAL A 159 -14.60 16.14 -9.24
CA VAL A 159 -13.46 15.67 -10.02
C VAL A 159 -13.89 14.59 -11.01
N LEU A 160 -14.72 13.63 -10.59
CA LEU A 160 -15.19 12.57 -11.48
C LEU A 160 -16.00 13.13 -12.66
N LYS A 161 -16.83 14.16 -12.42
CA LYS A 161 -17.58 14.85 -13.48
C LYS A 161 -16.66 15.56 -14.46
N GLU A 162 -15.66 16.30 -13.98
CA GLU A 162 -14.68 17.01 -14.80
C GLU A 162 -13.83 16.07 -15.67
N GLU A 163 -13.56 14.86 -15.19
CA GLU A 163 -12.83 13.82 -15.93
C GLU A 163 -13.74 12.95 -16.83
N GLY A 164 -14.99 13.37 -17.06
CA GLY A 164 -15.92 12.68 -17.97
C GLY A 164 -16.46 11.35 -17.42
N GLY A 165 -16.60 11.24 -16.10
CA GLY A 165 -17.18 10.08 -15.43
C GLY A 165 -16.22 8.91 -15.23
N ARG A 166 -14.91 9.13 -15.39
CA ARG A 166 -13.88 8.08 -15.23
C ARG A 166 -12.74 8.56 -14.34
N TRP A 167 -12.19 7.65 -13.54
CA TRP A 167 -10.98 7.94 -12.77
C TRP A 167 -9.76 7.98 -13.70
N THR A 168 -9.12 9.15 -13.79
CA THR A 168 -7.84 9.34 -14.48
C THR A 168 -6.74 9.63 -13.46
N LYS A 169 -5.47 9.42 -13.83
CA LYS A 169 -4.33 9.78 -12.97
C LYS A 169 -4.35 11.26 -12.59
N ASN A 170 -4.71 12.12 -13.54
CA ASN A 170 -4.83 13.56 -13.30
C ASN A 170 -5.98 13.85 -12.34
N GLY A 171 -7.15 13.24 -12.52
CA GLY A 171 -8.28 13.36 -11.60
C GLY A 171 -7.92 12.94 -10.17
N LEU A 172 -7.34 11.76 -10.00
CA LEU A 172 -6.92 11.25 -8.67
C LEU A 172 -5.90 12.17 -7.98
N SER A 173 -5.09 12.91 -8.76
CA SER A 173 -4.14 13.89 -8.22
C SER A 173 -4.82 15.14 -7.64
N ARG A 174 -6.06 15.43 -8.05
CA ARG A 174 -6.88 16.58 -7.61
C ARG A 174 -7.85 16.26 -6.47
N LEU A 175 -7.81 15.04 -5.94
CA LEU A 175 -8.56 14.64 -4.74
C LEU A 175 -7.77 15.02 -3.47
N TYR A 176 -7.67 16.32 -3.18
CA TYR A 176 -6.83 16.85 -2.10
C TYR A 176 -7.35 16.49 -0.70
N ARG A 177 -8.66 16.59 -0.47
CA ARG A 177 -9.31 16.24 0.80
C ARG A 177 -9.18 14.75 1.07
N LEU A 178 -9.41 13.92 0.05
CA LEU A 178 -9.24 12.48 0.20
C LEU A 178 -7.77 12.09 0.42
N ASP A 179 -6.84 12.72 -0.29
CA ASP A 179 -5.40 12.50 -0.08
C ASP A 179 -4.98 12.86 1.36
N SER A 180 -5.45 13.99 1.87
CA SER A 180 -5.24 14.42 3.25
C SER A 180 -5.85 13.46 4.26
N ALA A 181 -7.07 12.97 4.03
CA ALA A 181 -7.73 12.02 4.92
C ALA A 181 -6.95 10.69 5.01
N ILE A 182 -6.46 10.20 3.87
CA ILE A 182 -5.60 9.01 3.84
C ILE A 182 -4.30 9.28 4.58
N ARG A 183 -3.63 10.41 4.32
CA ARG A 183 -2.37 10.79 4.99
C ARG A 183 -2.55 10.89 6.51
N GLU A 184 -3.62 11.50 6.97
CA GLU A 184 -3.90 11.62 8.40
C GLU A 184 -4.18 10.26 9.05
N SER A 185 -4.88 9.36 8.33
CA SER A 185 -5.12 8.00 8.83
C SER A 185 -3.82 7.20 8.91
N GLN A 186 -2.89 7.40 7.96
CA GLN A 186 -1.56 6.80 8.02
C GLN A 186 -0.71 7.32 9.19
N ARG A 187 -0.96 8.54 9.65
CA ARG A 187 -0.29 9.14 10.81
C ARG A 187 -0.88 8.56 12.10
N LEU A 188 -2.19 8.68 12.27
CA LEU A 188 -2.89 8.35 13.52
C LEU A 188 -3.16 6.85 13.70
N SER A 189 -3.56 6.15 12.63
CA SER A 189 -3.92 4.73 12.67
C SER A 189 -2.74 3.85 12.22
N ASN A 190 -1.63 3.91 12.97
CA ASN A 190 -0.46 3.07 12.70
C ASN A 190 -0.79 1.57 12.85
N PHE A 191 -0.14 0.73 12.04
CA PHE A 191 -0.23 -0.74 12.15
C PHE A 191 1.02 -1.38 12.77
N SER A 192 2.03 -0.57 13.07
CA SER A 192 3.28 -0.98 13.71
C SER A 192 3.91 0.21 14.43
N CYS A 193 4.60 -0.03 15.53
CA CYS A 193 5.37 1.01 16.24
C CYS A 193 6.64 1.42 15.50
N THR A 194 7.11 0.55 14.59
CA THR A 194 8.37 0.68 13.85
C THR A 194 8.22 0.00 12.49
N LEU A 195 8.81 0.58 11.44
CA LEU A 195 8.86 -0.01 10.10
C LEU A 195 10.27 0.00 9.47
N MET A 196 11.24 0.64 10.13
CA MET A 196 12.55 0.92 9.55
C MET A 196 13.66 0.34 10.42
N GLU A 197 13.91 -0.95 10.30
CA GLU A 197 14.95 -1.63 11.07
C GLU A 197 16.28 -1.73 10.30
N ARG A 198 17.41 -1.50 10.99
CA ARG A 198 18.77 -1.73 10.48
C ARG A 198 19.60 -2.47 11.51
N LYS A 199 20.50 -3.34 11.04
CA LYS A 199 21.49 -4.01 11.88
C LYS A 199 22.87 -3.44 11.62
N VAL A 200 23.61 -3.11 12.68
CA VAL A 200 25.02 -2.71 12.58
C VAL A 200 25.86 -3.91 12.16
N VAL A 201 26.40 -3.87 10.95
CA VAL A 201 27.25 -4.95 10.40
C VAL A 201 28.75 -4.63 10.48
N ALA A 202 29.11 -3.35 10.60
CA ALA A 202 30.48 -2.88 10.78
C ALA A 202 31.08 -3.49 12.07
N LYS A 203 32.32 -3.98 11.99
CA LYS A 203 32.97 -4.70 13.11
C LYS A 203 33.31 -3.76 14.25
N GLU A 204 33.72 -2.55 13.89
CA GLU A 204 34.06 -1.44 14.75
C GLU A 204 32.83 -0.78 15.41
N GLY A 205 31.63 -1.10 14.96
CA GLY A 205 30.40 -0.42 15.36
C GLY A 205 30.15 0.87 14.57
N ILE A 206 29.22 1.69 15.03
CA ILE A 206 28.90 3.00 14.43
C ILE A 206 28.83 4.03 15.54
N THR A 207 29.51 5.16 15.37
CA THR A 207 29.42 6.33 16.24
C THR A 207 28.66 7.44 15.53
N ASN A 208 27.68 8.03 16.19
CA ASN A 208 27.13 9.31 15.79
C ASN A 208 27.84 10.41 16.58
N GLU A 209 28.73 11.15 15.92
CA GLU A 209 29.51 12.22 16.54
C GLU A 209 28.64 13.44 16.94
N GLN A 210 27.53 13.68 16.23
CA GLN A 210 26.64 14.81 16.51
C GLN A 210 25.82 14.57 17.77
N GLU A 211 25.28 13.36 17.94
CA GLU A 211 24.42 12.98 19.05
C GLU A 211 25.18 12.27 20.19
N GLY A 212 26.47 11.99 20.00
CA GLY A 212 27.35 11.44 21.03
C GLY A 212 27.11 9.97 21.40
N TRP A 213 26.43 9.18 20.58
CA TRP A 213 26.18 7.76 20.85
C TRP A 213 27.04 6.81 20.02
N TYR A 214 27.33 5.64 20.58
CA TYR A 214 28.03 4.53 19.94
C TYR A 214 27.16 3.27 19.95
N LEU A 215 27.16 2.54 18.83
CA LEU A 215 26.45 1.27 18.70
C LEU A 215 27.40 0.17 18.26
N PRO A 216 27.56 -0.91 19.04
CA PRO A 216 28.42 -2.01 18.67
C PRO A 216 27.85 -2.82 17.51
N GLN A 217 28.71 -3.64 16.90
CA GLN A 217 28.28 -4.63 15.90
C GLN A 217 27.13 -5.49 16.43
N ASN A 218 26.18 -5.82 15.55
CA ASN A 218 24.96 -6.58 15.81
C ASN A 218 23.85 -5.85 16.55
N THR A 219 24.03 -4.58 16.90
CA THR A 219 22.94 -3.74 17.39
C THR A 219 21.88 -3.53 16.31
N PHE A 220 20.60 -3.59 16.70
CA PHE A 220 19.48 -3.22 15.85
C PHE A 220 19.03 -1.79 16.17
N LEU A 221 18.74 -1.03 15.11
CA LEU A 221 18.28 0.34 15.14
C LEU A 221 16.94 0.43 14.46
N THR A 222 16.04 1.22 15.01
CA THR A 222 14.79 1.58 14.35
C THR A 222 14.42 3.02 14.61
N VAL A 223 13.53 3.55 13.76
CA VAL A 223 12.82 4.81 14.01
C VAL A 223 11.54 4.52 14.81
N ASN A 224 11.26 5.36 15.81
CA ASN A 224 10.02 5.35 16.58
C ASN A 224 8.88 5.97 15.76
N LEU A 225 8.20 5.15 14.96
CA LEU A 225 7.10 5.61 14.10
C LEU A 225 5.91 6.09 14.94
N GLU A 226 5.55 5.30 15.97
CA GLU A 226 4.38 5.59 16.80
C GLU A 226 4.53 6.91 17.53
N GLY A 227 5.65 7.12 18.23
CA GLY A 227 5.90 8.35 18.97
C GLY A 227 5.94 9.55 18.03
N LEU A 228 6.68 9.45 16.92
CA LEU A 228 6.85 10.54 15.96
C LEU A 228 5.54 10.99 15.32
N HIS A 229 4.64 10.06 14.99
CA HIS A 229 3.34 10.40 14.43
C HIS A 229 2.37 10.98 15.45
N HIS A 230 2.58 10.75 16.75
CA HIS A 230 1.71 11.22 17.85
C HIS A 230 2.36 12.29 18.73
N ASP A 231 3.40 12.95 18.22
CA ASP A 231 4.13 14.00 18.91
C ASP A 231 3.51 15.38 18.66
N ASP A 232 3.03 16.03 19.71
CA ASP A 232 2.43 17.37 19.63
C ASP A 232 3.44 18.46 19.26
N ASP A 233 4.75 18.24 19.49
CA ASP A 233 5.81 19.16 19.08
C ASP A 233 6.01 19.14 17.56
N LEU A 234 5.66 18.03 16.90
CA LEU A 234 5.74 17.86 15.45
C LEU A 234 4.42 18.14 14.74
N THR A 235 3.30 17.74 15.35
CA THR A 235 1.95 17.91 14.79
C THR A 235 1.00 18.42 15.87
N PRO A 236 0.51 19.67 15.80
CA PRO A 236 -0.42 20.18 16.80
C PRO A 236 -1.68 19.33 16.93
N ASN A 237 -2.03 18.94 18.16
CA ASN A 237 -3.12 18.00 18.45
C ASN A 237 -2.92 16.67 17.70
N ALA A 238 -1.75 16.06 17.87
CA ALA A 238 -1.36 14.82 17.21
C ALA A 238 -2.28 13.66 17.60
N GLY A 239 -2.85 13.67 18.80
CA GLY A 239 -3.83 12.68 19.23
C GLY A 239 -5.19 12.77 18.50
N GLU A 240 -5.45 13.84 17.76
CA GLU A 240 -6.73 14.05 17.08
C GLU A 240 -6.66 13.75 15.59
N TYR A 241 -7.71 13.11 15.07
CA TYR A 241 -7.90 12.93 13.63
C TYR A 241 -8.45 14.21 13.01
N ASP A 242 -7.65 14.85 12.15
CA ASP A 242 -8.11 15.93 11.29
C ASP A 242 -7.94 15.57 9.81
N ALA A 243 -9.02 15.06 9.20
CA ALA A 243 -8.99 14.56 7.82
C ALA A 243 -8.46 15.59 6.80
N PHE A 244 -8.65 16.88 7.05
CA PHE A 244 -8.30 17.97 6.12
C PHE A 244 -7.04 18.74 6.55
N ARG A 245 -6.29 18.22 7.53
CA ARG A 245 -5.07 18.84 8.08
C ARG A 245 -4.12 19.35 7.00
N THR A 246 -3.90 18.57 5.94
CA THR A 246 -2.99 18.95 4.84
C THR A 246 -3.70 19.40 3.56
N SER A 247 -5.00 19.18 3.42
CA SER A 247 -5.74 19.63 2.22
C SER A 247 -5.99 21.14 2.23
N ARG A 248 -6.27 21.75 3.40
CA ARG A 248 -6.63 23.17 3.49
C ARG A 248 -5.62 24.08 2.79
N GLN A 249 -4.32 23.91 3.08
CA GLN A 249 -3.25 24.72 2.45
C GLN A 249 -3.17 24.50 0.93
N ARG A 250 -3.48 23.29 0.44
CA ARG A 250 -3.50 22.99 -1.00
C ARG A 250 -4.71 23.64 -1.66
N GLU A 251 -5.87 23.56 -1.03
CA GLU A 251 -7.11 24.17 -1.53
C GLU A 251 -6.98 25.71 -1.59
N GLU A 252 -6.40 26.33 -0.55
CA GLU A 252 -6.11 27.76 -0.52
C GLU A 252 -5.16 28.18 -1.65
N TYR A 253 -4.07 27.45 -1.87
CA TYR A 253 -3.15 27.71 -2.98
C TYR A 253 -3.81 27.55 -4.35
N GLU A 254 -4.65 26.53 -4.52
CA GLU A 254 -5.40 26.30 -5.75
C GLU A 254 -6.57 27.27 -5.96
N ALA A 255 -6.94 28.06 -4.94
CA ALA A 255 -7.92 29.14 -5.07
C ALA A 255 -7.27 30.48 -5.47
N LYS A 256 -5.97 30.67 -5.23
CA LYS A 256 -5.24 31.89 -5.63
C LYS A 256 -5.28 32.11 -7.16
N PRO A 257 -5.31 33.36 -7.65
CA PRO A 257 -5.09 33.66 -9.06
C PRO A 257 -3.77 33.06 -9.56
N GLN A 258 -3.72 32.60 -10.82
CA GLN A 258 -2.52 31.95 -11.36
C GLN A 258 -1.26 32.85 -11.27
N SER A 259 -1.43 34.16 -11.34
CA SER A 259 -0.35 35.15 -11.19
C SER A 259 0.29 35.19 -9.80
N GLU A 260 -0.43 34.75 -8.77
CA GLU A 260 0.05 34.75 -7.37
C GLU A 260 0.62 33.39 -6.95
N ARG A 261 0.50 32.37 -7.82
CA ARG A 261 1.01 31.02 -7.54
C ARG A 261 2.48 30.93 -7.88
N THR A 262 3.31 30.72 -6.86
CA THR A 262 4.74 30.49 -7.06
C THR A 262 5.01 28.99 -7.20
N LEU A 263 5.97 28.63 -8.06
CA LEU A 263 6.38 27.24 -8.24
C LEU A 263 6.89 26.63 -6.92
N GLU A 264 7.62 27.41 -6.13
CA GLU A 264 8.17 26.99 -4.85
C GLU A 264 7.08 26.61 -3.84
N GLU A 265 6.05 27.45 -3.68
CA GLU A 265 4.93 27.16 -2.79
C GLU A 265 4.17 25.90 -3.26
N GLY A 266 3.91 25.78 -4.56
CA GLY A 266 3.27 24.60 -5.13
C GLY A 266 4.06 23.31 -4.91
N LEU A 267 5.40 23.35 -5.02
CA LEU A 267 6.27 22.20 -4.74
C LEU A 267 6.27 21.83 -3.26
N ARG A 268 6.34 22.82 -2.36
CA ARG A 268 6.24 22.60 -0.90
C ARG A 268 4.92 21.93 -0.54
N LEU A 269 3.81 22.41 -1.10
CA LEU A 269 2.49 21.84 -0.86
C LEU A 269 2.37 20.43 -1.41
N LYS A 270 2.96 20.13 -2.58
CA LYS A 270 3.02 18.76 -3.11
C LYS A 270 3.67 17.78 -2.15
N ASN A 271 4.60 18.21 -1.30
CA ASN A 271 5.23 17.38 -0.29
C ASN A 271 4.30 16.98 0.87
N LEU A 272 3.12 17.59 0.99
CA LEU A 272 2.12 17.23 2.00
C LEU A 272 1.23 16.05 1.58
N GLY A 273 1.58 15.34 0.52
CA GLY A 273 0.73 14.32 -0.10
C GLY A 273 0.96 12.97 0.57
N MET A 274 -0.03 12.07 0.56
CA MET A 274 0.09 10.78 1.26
C MET A 274 1.35 9.99 0.86
N VAL A 275 1.80 10.10 -0.40
CA VAL A 275 2.95 9.36 -0.95
C VAL A 275 4.31 9.97 -0.59
N THR A 276 4.34 11.16 -0.02
CA THR A 276 5.58 11.86 0.29
C THR A 276 6.03 11.50 1.70
N THR A 277 7.19 10.86 1.77
CA THR A 277 7.87 10.51 3.03
C THR A 277 8.73 11.67 3.50
N SER A 278 8.75 11.93 4.80
CA SER A 278 9.64 12.91 5.44
C SER A 278 10.18 12.34 6.74
N ASP A 279 11.05 13.08 7.41
CA ASP A 279 11.44 12.83 8.81
C ASP A 279 10.22 12.74 9.75
N SER A 280 9.14 13.45 9.43
CA SER A 280 7.89 13.57 10.21
C SER A 280 6.70 12.73 9.68
N HIS A 281 6.86 11.99 8.58
CA HIS A 281 5.80 11.15 8.01
C HIS A 281 6.38 9.90 7.34
N LEU A 282 6.31 8.78 8.06
CA LEU A 282 7.05 7.56 7.76
C LEU A 282 6.21 6.28 7.51
N PRO A 283 4.91 6.33 7.13
CA PRO A 283 4.11 5.11 6.93
C PRO A 283 4.61 4.24 5.75
N PHE A 284 5.43 4.83 4.88
CA PHE A 284 6.08 4.15 3.75
C PHE A 284 7.58 3.90 3.99
N GLY A 285 8.10 4.14 5.20
CA GLY A 285 9.53 4.21 5.46
C GLY A 285 10.20 5.41 4.77
N HIS A 286 11.53 5.45 4.74
CA HIS A 286 12.28 6.56 4.13
C HIS A 286 13.62 6.11 3.51
N GLY A 287 14.14 6.92 2.59
CA GLY A 287 15.41 6.69 1.90
C GLY A 287 15.37 5.52 0.91
N ARG A 288 16.51 4.82 0.76
CA ARG A 288 16.70 3.70 -0.20
C ARG A 288 15.65 2.58 -0.06
N HIS A 289 15.09 2.40 1.12
CA HIS A 289 14.12 1.34 1.42
C HIS A 289 12.68 1.86 1.55
N ALA A 290 12.41 3.09 1.12
CA ALA A 290 11.04 3.61 1.07
C ALA A 290 10.17 2.75 0.14
N CYS A 291 8.90 2.57 0.52
CA CYS A 291 7.96 1.71 -0.19
C CYS A 291 7.85 2.11 -1.67
N PRO A 292 8.20 1.19 -2.60
CA PRO A 292 8.07 1.47 -4.03
C PRO A 292 6.60 1.48 -4.49
N GLY A 293 5.72 0.77 -3.76
CA GLY A 293 4.30 0.65 -4.07
C GLY A 293 3.45 1.87 -3.69
N ARG A 294 4.01 2.89 -3.01
CA ARG A 294 3.25 4.02 -2.45
C ARG A 294 2.39 4.78 -3.46
N PHE A 295 2.87 4.92 -4.71
CA PHE A 295 2.12 5.58 -5.78
C PHE A 295 0.95 4.72 -6.29
N PHE A 296 1.14 3.40 -6.32
CA PHE A 296 0.10 2.47 -6.72
C PHE A 296 -1.03 2.44 -5.69
N VAL A 297 -0.68 2.26 -4.41
CA VAL A 297 -1.66 2.19 -3.32
C VAL A 297 -2.40 3.52 -3.13
N ALA A 298 -1.76 4.65 -3.42
CA ALA A 298 -2.45 5.94 -3.40
C ALA A 298 -3.61 6.01 -4.40
N HIS A 299 -3.42 5.50 -5.62
CA HIS A 299 -4.52 5.41 -6.58
C HIS A 299 -5.58 4.41 -6.11
N GLU A 300 -5.16 3.24 -5.63
CA GLU A 300 -6.05 2.19 -5.14
C GLU A 300 -6.95 2.68 -4.00
N LEU A 301 -6.37 3.22 -2.92
CA LEU A 301 -7.10 3.72 -1.76
C LEU A 301 -8.02 4.87 -2.13
N LYS A 302 -7.56 5.83 -2.95
CA LYS A 302 -8.42 6.93 -3.42
C LYS A 302 -9.63 6.41 -4.18
N MET A 303 -9.43 5.49 -5.13
CA MET A 303 -10.54 4.92 -5.89
C MET A 303 -11.50 4.12 -5.00
N VAL A 304 -10.98 3.30 -4.08
CA VAL A 304 -11.81 2.49 -3.16
C VAL A 304 -12.64 3.39 -2.25
N VAL A 305 -12.01 4.36 -1.58
CA VAL A 305 -12.68 5.24 -0.61
C VAL A 305 -13.64 6.21 -1.31
N ALA A 306 -13.25 6.80 -2.44
CA ALA A 306 -14.15 7.63 -3.24
C ALA A 306 -15.36 6.82 -3.69
N ASN A 307 -15.16 5.63 -4.24
CA ASN A 307 -16.26 4.76 -4.67
C ASN A 307 -17.17 4.36 -3.50
N LEU A 308 -16.62 4.15 -2.30
CA LEU A 308 -17.42 3.87 -1.11
C LEU A 308 -18.35 5.05 -0.78
N PHE A 309 -17.83 6.27 -0.64
CA PHE A 309 -18.64 7.43 -0.23
C PHE A 309 -19.54 8.00 -1.33
N LEU A 310 -19.19 7.79 -2.60
CA LEU A 310 -20.05 8.14 -3.73
C LEU A 310 -21.30 7.27 -3.77
N ASN A 311 -21.16 5.96 -3.52
CA ASN A 311 -22.24 5.00 -3.75
C ASN A 311 -23.00 4.60 -2.48
N TYR A 312 -22.46 4.88 -1.29
CA TYR A 312 -23.04 4.45 -0.02
C TYR A 312 -23.12 5.58 1.01
N ASP A 313 -24.19 5.56 1.80
CA ASP A 313 -24.32 6.29 3.05
C ASP A 313 -23.88 5.36 4.18
N LEU A 314 -22.90 5.80 4.97
CA LEU A 314 -22.37 5.04 6.09
C LEU A 314 -22.81 5.71 7.38
N LYS A 315 -23.26 4.90 8.35
CA LYS A 315 -23.66 5.41 9.66
C LYS A 315 -22.42 5.79 10.47
N PRO A 316 -22.37 7.00 11.06
CA PRO A 316 -21.31 7.37 11.99
C PRO A 316 -21.23 6.42 13.19
N LEU A 317 -20.01 6.26 13.71
CA LEU A 317 -19.72 5.53 14.93
C LEU A 317 -19.67 6.51 16.09
N SER A 318 -20.19 6.12 17.25
CA SER A 318 -20.13 6.94 18.48
C SER A 318 -18.71 7.05 19.03
N GLU A 319 -17.92 5.99 18.86
CA GLU A 319 -16.52 5.93 19.24
C GLU A 319 -15.74 5.08 18.25
N ARG A 320 -14.42 5.31 18.19
CA ARG A 320 -13.54 4.51 17.38
C ARG A 320 -13.29 3.15 18.03
N PRO A 321 -13.56 2.01 17.33
CA PRO A 321 -13.19 0.70 17.85
C PRO A 321 -11.67 0.61 18.13
N LYS A 322 -11.32 0.08 19.30
CA LYS A 322 -9.94 0.04 19.79
C LYS A 322 -9.11 -1.05 19.11
N PRO A 323 -7.86 -0.75 18.68
CA PRO A 323 -6.95 -1.77 18.18
C PRO A 323 -6.41 -2.66 19.32
N GLN A 324 -5.82 -3.79 18.96
CA GLN A 324 -5.10 -4.66 19.89
C GLN A 324 -3.60 -4.58 19.63
N TRP A 325 -2.82 -4.48 20.71
CA TRP A 325 -1.37 -4.42 20.64
C TRP A 325 -0.76 -5.80 20.87
N VAL A 326 0.15 -6.21 20.00
CA VAL A 326 0.93 -7.46 20.11
C VAL A 326 2.40 -7.12 19.87
N GLY A 327 3.13 -6.85 20.94
CA GLY A 327 4.50 -6.33 20.85
C GLY A 327 4.54 -5.01 20.08
N VAL A 328 5.28 -4.96 18.98
CA VAL A 328 5.38 -3.78 18.10
C VAL A 328 4.28 -3.72 17.04
N THR A 329 3.45 -4.74 16.91
CA THR A 329 2.38 -4.81 15.91
C THR A 329 1.06 -4.29 16.49
N ILE A 330 0.37 -3.44 15.73
CA ILE A 330 -0.94 -2.91 16.08
C ILE A 330 -1.96 -3.59 15.18
N VAL A 331 -2.75 -4.49 15.76
CA VAL A 331 -3.78 -5.26 15.05
C VAL A 331 -5.05 -4.42 15.00
N PRO A 332 -5.60 -4.15 13.79
CA PRO A 332 -6.84 -3.39 13.67
C PRO A 332 -8.01 -4.16 14.33
N PRO A 333 -9.08 -3.46 14.72
CA PRO A 333 -10.29 -4.07 15.29
C PRO A 333 -11.08 -4.86 14.24
N VAL A 334 -10.59 -6.06 13.91
CA VAL A 334 -11.15 -6.94 12.86
C VAL A 334 -12.60 -7.39 13.11
N SER A 335 -13.08 -7.28 14.35
CA SER A 335 -14.47 -7.56 14.72
C SER A 335 -15.41 -6.35 14.59
N ALA A 336 -14.89 -5.16 14.24
CA ALA A 336 -15.70 -3.96 14.07
C ALA A 336 -16.72 -4.15 12.95
N LYS A 337 -17.95 -3.69 13.20
CA LYS A 337 -19.05 -3.72 12.23
C LYS A 337 -19.44 -2.29 11.88
N ILE A 338 -19.69 -2.04 10.60
CA ILE A 338 -20.18 -0.76 10.10
C ILE A 338 -21.51 -0.99 9.37
N GLU A 339 -22.41 -0.01 9.47
CA GLU A 339 -23.69 -0.04 8.77
C GLU A 339 -23.61 0.85 7.54
N LEU A 340 -23.96 0.30 6.38
CA LEU A 340 -23.97 1.01 5.11
C LEU A 340 -25.29 0.79 4.37
N LYS A 341 -25.75 1.84 3.70
CA LYS A 341 -26.92 1.83 2.83
C LYS A 341 -26.51 2.33 1.45
N ARG A 342 -26.85 1.58 0.40
CA ARG A 342 -26.61 2.03 -0.98
C ARG A 342 -27.46 3.27 -1.27
N ARG A 343 -26.85 4.29 -1.87
CA ARG A 343 -27.54 5.50 -2.31
C ARG A 343 -28.45 5.18 -3.51
N LYS A 344 -29.53 5.94 -3.67
CA LYS A 344 -30.42 5.80 -4.84
C LYS A 344 -29.74 6.43 -6.06
N GLY A 345 -29.86 5.80 -7.23
CA GLY A 345 -29.32 6.33 -8.49
C GLY A 345 -27.80 6.17 -8.67
N THR A 346 -27.16 5.35 -7.84
CA THR A 346 -25.73 5.03 -7.93
C THR A 346 -25.51 3.61 -8.49
N VAL A 347 -24.36 3.40 -9.14
CA VAL A 347 -24.00 2.18 -9.90
C VAL A 347 -24.06 0.96 -9.04
#